data_AF-A0AAP4KCW4-F1
#
_entry.id   AF-A0AAP4KCW4-F1
#
_cell.length_a   1.000
_cell.length_b   1.000
_cell.length_c   1.000
_cell.angle_alpha   90.00
_cell.angle_beta   90.00
_cell.angle_gamma   90.00
#
_symmetry.space_group_name_H-M   'P 1'
#
loop_
_entity.id
_entity.type
_entity.pdbx_description
1 polymer ?
#
loop_
_entity_poly.entity_id
_entity_poly.type
_entity_poly.pdbx_seq_one_letter_code
_entity_poly.pdbx_strand_id
1 'polypeptide(L)' 'MFRQIGRYRLTAHTVPVGGVFSPEILVSFDDGITLYGHRREMRFDTQLAAHHYARQWMGRCTITPLGILESL' A
#
# COMPACT_ATOMS: atom_id res chain seq x y z
N MET A 1 3.38 2.84 -9.05
CA MET A 1 4.69 2.18 -8.80
C MET A 1 4.44 0.99 -7.90
N PHE A 2 5.08 -0.15 -8.17
CA PHE A 2 4.98 -1.36 -7.35
C PHE A 2 6.35 -1.83 -6.90
N ARG A 3 6.40 -2.59 -5.81
CA ARG A 3 7.61 -3.26 -5.29
C ARG A 3 7.34 -4.75 -5.19
N GLN A 4 8.21 -5.55 -5.77
CA GLN A 4 8.11 -7.01 -5.71
C GLN A 4 9.00 -7.57 -4.61
N ILE A 5 8.46 -8.52 -3.82
CA ILE A 5 9.17 -9.24 -2.76
C ILE A 5 8.74 -10.70 -2.86
N GLY A 6 9.63 -11.54 -3.42
CA GLY A 6 9.29 -12.93 -3.76
C GLY A 6 8.11 -12.99 -4.75
N ARG A 7 7.09 -13.78 -4.41
CA ARG A 7 5.83 -13.91 -5.16
C ARG A 7 4.81 -12.81 -4.90
N TYR A 8 5.13 -11.85 -4.02
CA TYR A 8 4.21 -10.79 -3.64
C TYR A 8 4.59 -9.47 -4.29
N ARG A 9 3.57 -8.71 -4.66
CA ARG A 9 3.67 -7.37 -5.21
C ARG A 9 2.93 -6.41 -4.29
N LEU A 10 3.67 -5.44 -3.78
CA LEU A 10 3.15 -4.30 -3.03
C LEU A 10 2.89 -3.15 -4.00
N THR A 11 1.70 -2.56 -3.94
CA THR A 11 1.35 -1.40 -4.78
C THR A 11 0.86 -0.25 -3.89
N ALA A 12 1.49 0.91 -4.03
CA ALA A 12 1.05 2.13 -3.36
C ALA A 12 -0.28 2.60 -3.98
N HIS A 13 -1.30 2.76 -3.14
CA HIS A 13 -2.65 3.09 -3.51
C HIS A 13 -3.21 4.23 -2.63
N THR A 14 -4.36 4.77 -3.01
CA THR A 14 -5.04 5.84 -2.28
C THR A 14 -6.54 5.58 -2.31
N VAL A 15 -7.19 5.70 -1.16
CA VAL A 15 -8.64 5.50 -1.03
C VAL A 15 -9.28 6.83 -0.62
N PRO A 16 -10.29 7.33 -1.36
CA PRO A 16 -11.08 8.46 -0.90
C PRO A 16 -11.99 8.02 0.26
N VAL A 17 -11.94 8.74 1.38
CA VAL A 17 -12.74 8.47 2.58
C VAL A 17 -13.21 9.79 3.16
N GLY A 18 -14.53 10.04 3.18
CA GLY A 18 -15.11 11.20 3.87
C GLY A 18 -14.61 12.56 3.38
N GLY A 19 -14.38 12.71 2.07
CA GLY A 19 -13.90 13.96 1.46
C GLY A 19 -12.38 14.18 1.51
N VAL A 20 -11.64 13.27 2.14
CA VAL A 20 -10.16 13.25 2.16
C VAL A 20 -9.62 11.97 1.53
N PHE A 21 -8.30 11.85 1.44
CA PHE A 21 -7.62 10.67 0.91
C PHE A 21 -6.81 9.98 2.00
N SER A 22 -6.91 8.65 2.07
CA SER A 22 -6.08 7.81 2.94
C SER A 22 -5.10 6.98 2.11
N PRO A 23 -3.84 6.85 2.56
CA PRO A 23 -2.86 6.00 1.90
C PRO A 23 -3.12 4.53 2.21
N GLU A 24 -2.92 3.70 1.20
CA GLU A 24 -3.10 2.25 1.29
C GLU A 24 -1.98 1.52 0.55
N ILE A 25 -1.60 0.35 1.05
CA ILE A 25 -0.76 -0.59 0.32
C ILE A 25 -1.61 -1.79 -0.06
N LEU A 26 -1.71 -2.06 -1.35
CA LEU A 26 -2.31 -3.29 -1.87
C LEU A 26 -1.25 -4.38 -1.91
N VAL A 27 -1.58 -5.53 -1.32
CA VAL A 27 -0.78 -6.76 -1.39
C VAL A 27 -1.42 -7.66 -2.44
N SER A 28 -0.64 -8.03 -3.45
CA SER A 28 -1.06 -8.90 -4.54
C SER A 28 -0.05 -10.01 -4.77
N PHE A 29 -0.46 -11.11 -5.41
CA PHE A 29 0.47 -12.02 -6.05
C PHE A 29 1.06 -11.38 -7.32
N ASP A 30 2.16 -11.93 -7.80
CA ASP A 30 2.86 -11.49 -9.01
C ASP A 30 2.03 -11.68 -10.30
N ASP A 31 1.10 -12.63 -10.29
CA ASP A 31 0.07 -12.83 -11.33
C ASP A 31 -1.03 -11.75 -11.37
N GLY A 32 -1.04 -10.83 -10.39
CA GLY A 32 -1.96 -9.72 -10.30
C GLY A 32 -3.18 -9.94 -9.40
N ILE A 33 -3.32 -11.10 -8.74
CA ILE A 33 -4.41 -11.34 -7.79
C ILE A 33 -4.17 -10.50 -6.53
N THR A 34 -5.06 -9.54 -6.25
CA THR A 34 -5.00 -8.74 -5.01
C THR A 34 -5.57 -9.54 -3.84
N LEU A 35 -4.77 -9.69 -2.79
CA LEU A 35 -5.14 -10.41 -1.57
C LEU A 35 -5.89 -9.51 -0.59
N TYR A 36 -5.31 -8.35 -0.29
CA TYR A 36 -5.90 -7.37 0.63
C TYR A 36 -5.23 -5.99 0.49
N GLY A 37 -5.90 -4.97 1.02
CA GLY A 37 -5.38 -3.63 1.22
C GLY A 37 -5.06 -3.35 2.69
N HIS A 38 -3.91 -2.74 2.96
CA HIS A 38 -3.57 -2.24 4.29
C HIS A 38 -3.63 -0.72 4.27
N ARG A 39 -4.66 -0.16 4.91
CA ARG A 39 -4.89 1.28 5.00
C ARG A 39 -4.28 1.84 6.28
N ARG A 40 -3.60 2.99 6.17
CA ARG A 40 -3.20 3.78 7.34
C ARG A 40 -4.25 4.83 7.63
N GLU A 41 -4.46 5.13 8.92
CA GLU A 41 -5.47 6.10 9.38
C GLU A 41 -5.10 7.58 9.14
N MET A 42 -3.99 7.84 8.46
CA MET A 42 -3.66 9.20 8.01
C MET A 42 -4.63 9.69 6.94
N ARG A 43 -4.88 10.99 7.00
CA ARG A 43 -5.78 11.71 6.10
C ARG A 43 -4.99 12.81 5.41
N PHE A 44 -5.20 12.95 4.11
CA PHE A 44 -4.58 13.96 3.26
C PHE A 44 -5.66 14.67 2.46
N ASP A 45 -5.51 15.98 2.29
CA ASP A 45 -6.46 16.79 1.52
C ASP A 45 -6.36 16.53 0.01
N THR A 46 -5.23 15.98 -0.44
CA THR A 46 -5.00 15.67 -1.86
C THR A 46 -4.64 14.21 -2.07
N GLN A 47 -5.14 13.65 -3.17
CA GLN A 47 -4.79 12.30 -3.61
C GLN A 47 -3.28 12.17 -3.84
N LEU A 48 -2.65 13.22 -4.40
CA LEU A 48 -1.22 13.24 -4.68
C LEU A 48 -0.39 13.10 -3.40
N ALA A 49 -0.73 13.83 -2.34
CA ALA A 49 -0.04 13.74 -1.05
C ALA A 49 -0.21 12.36 -0.41
N ALA A 50 -1.43 11.81 -0.41
CA ALA A 50 -1.68 10.44 0.07
C ALA A 50 -0.87 9.41 -0.73
N HIS A 51 -0.80 9.56 -2.06
CA HIS A 51 -0.06 8.64 -2.92
C HIS A 51 1.44 8.71 -2.68
N HIS A 52 2.01 9.91 -2.53
CA HIS A 52 3.41 10.09 -2.18
C HIS A 52 3.74 9.46 -0.83
N TYR A 53 2.89 9.67 0.18
CA TYR A 53 3.04 9.01 1.47
C TYR A 53 3.01 7.48 1.34
N ALA A 54 2.01 6.93 0.63
CA ALA A 54 1.90 5.49 0.40
C ALA A 54 3.14 4.91 -0.28
N ARG A 55 3.72 5.63 -1.25
CA ARG A 55 4.98 5.24 -1.92
C ARG A 55 6.16 5.21 -0.97
N GLN A 56 6.32 6.23 -0.12
CA GLN A 56 7.41 6.27 0.86
C GLN A 56 7.26 5.17 1.91
N TRP A 57 6.04 4.98 2.41
CA TRP A 57 5.72 3.93 3.38
C TRP A 57 5.97 2.53 2.80
N MET A 58 5.58 2.27 1.56
CA MET A 58 5.87 1.01 0.85
C MET A 58 7.37 0.70 0.77
N GLY A 59 8.23 1.72 0.72
CA GLY A 59 9.69 1.55 0.77
C GLY A 59 10.20 0.98 2.10
N ARG A 60 9.43 1.16 3.18
CA ARG A 60 9.74 0.66 4.54
C ARG A 60 9.02 -0.64 4.89
N CYS A 61 8.10 -1.08 4.03
CA CYS A 61 7.38 -2.32 4.24
C CYS A 61 8.22 -3.54 3.89
N THR A 62 7.96 -4.65 4.56
CA THR A 62 8.35 -6.00 4.15
C THR A 62 7.11 -6.88 4.15
N ILE A 63 7.26 -8.13 3.71
CA ILE A 63 6.19 -9.10 3.73
C ILE A 63 6.74 -10.44 4.22
N THR A 64 6.01 -11.08 5.13
CA THR A 64 6.37 -12.41 5.61
C THR A 64 6.14 -13.46 4.51
N PRO A 65 6.71 -14.67 4.63
CA PRO A 65 6.42 -15.77 3.70
C PRO A 65 4.93 -16.15 3.62
N LEU A 66 4.16 -15.82 4.66
CA LEU A 66 2.71 -16.03 4.73
C LEU A 66 1.90 -14.92 4.04
N GLY A 67 2.57 -13.88 3.53
CA GLY A 67 1.91 -12.76 2.85
C GLY A 67 1.42 -11.68 3.80
N ILE A 68 1.94 -11.60 5.04
CA ILE A 68 1.55 -10.57 6.02
C ILE A 68 2.44 -9.35 5.84
N LEU A 69 1.82 -8.19 5.60
CA LEU A 69 2.52 -6.91 5.47
C LEU A 69 3.03 -6.46 6.83
N GLU A 70 4.32 -6.14 6.88
CA GLU A 70 4.98 -5.57 8.05
C GLU A 70 5.58 -4.22 7.65
N SER A 71 5.58 -3.24 8.55
CA SER A 71 6.24 -1.95 8.31
C SER A 71 7.04 -1.54 9.52
N LEU A 72 8.32 -1.22 9.30
CA LEU A 72 9.21 -0.60 10.28
C LEU A 72 8.82 0.86 10.58
#